data_AF-A0AAW5P737-F1
#
_entry.id   AF-A0AAW5P737-F1
#
_cell.length_a   1.000
_cell.length_b   1.000
_cell.length_c   1.000
_cell.angle_alpha   90.00
_cell.angle_beta   90.00
_cell.angle_gamma   90.00
#
_symmetry.space_group_name_H-M   'P 1'
#
loop_
_entity.id
_entity.type
_entity.pdbx_description
1 polymer ?
#
loop_
_entity_poly.entity_id
_entity_poly.type
_entity_poly.pdbx_seq_one_letter_code
_entity_poly.pdbx_strand_id
1 'polypeptide(L)' 'MYSTQGITDVASVTELRTSFQDVVDAAQEGDGVIVQRNNEPYAVLMTFDGVKSWQEKIKEQERRINELESQIENG' A
#
# COMPACT_ATOMS: atom_id res chain seq x y z
N MET A 1 -11.47 -1.28 12.67
CA MET A 1 -11.32 -0.92 11.25
C MET A 1 -9.85 -0.61 11.06
N TYR A 2 -9.10 -1.40 10.30
CA TYR A 2 -7.69 -1.12 10.06
C TYR A 2 -7.60 0.16 9.21
N SER A 3 -6.79 1.12 9.64
CA SER A 3 -6.55 2.35 8.88
C SER A 3 -5.61 2.02 7.73
N THR A 4 -6.18 1.59 6.62
CA THR A 4 -5.44 1.27 5.40
C THR A 4 -5.28 2.56 4.63
N GLN A 5 -4.36 3.41 5.08
CA GLN A 5 -4.06 4.67 4.41
C GLN A 5 -3.71 4.38 2.95
N GLY A 6 -4.64 4.66 2.03
CA GLY A 6 -4.45 4.53 0.58
C GLY A 6 -5.10 3.30 -0.07
N ILE A 7 -5.29 2.17 0.63
CA ILE A 7 -5.88 0.97 0.01
C ILE A 7 -7.30 0.75 0.53
N THR A 8 -8.27 0.87 -0.37
CA THR A 8 -9.70 0.74 -0.06
C THR A 8 -10.26 -0.65 -0.36
N ASP A 9 -9.63 -1.37 -1.27
CA ASP A 9 -10.13 -2.65 -1.76
C ASP A 9 -9.64 -3.80 -0.89
N VAL A 10 -10.54 -4.75 -0.62
CA VAL A 10 -10.28 -5.89 0.25
C VAL A 10 -10.82 -7.16 -0.39
N ALA A 11 -9.97 -8.19 -0.47
CA ALA A 11 -10.32 -9.52 -0.93
C ALA A 11 -9.88 -10.58 0.09
N SER A 12 -10.62 -11.66 0.22
CA SER A 12 -10.22 -12.83 1.00
C SER A 12 -9.22 -13.71 0.23
N VAL A 13 -8.47 -14.55 0.96
CA VAL A 13 -7.64 -15.60 0.34
C VAL A 13 -8.47 -16.55 -0.55
N THR A 14 -9.75 -16.75 -0.24
CA THR A 14 -10.65 -17.55 -1.06
C THR A 14 -10.95 -16.86 -2.38
N GLU A 15 -11.35 -15.58 -2.36
CA GLU A 15 -11.61 -14.78 -3.56
C GLU A 15 -10.38 -14.66 -4.44
N LEU A 16 -9.19 -14.48 -3.86
CA LEU A 16 -7.94 -14.48 -4.62
C LEU A 16 -7.72 -15.79 -5.40
N ARG A 17 -8.23 -16.92 -4.92
CA ARG A 17 -8.11 -18.22 -5.60
C ARG A 17 -9.23 -18.47 -6.61
N THR A 18 -10.46 -18.11 -6.27
CA THR A 18 -11.64 -18.39 -7.09
C THR A 18 -11.89 -17.36 -8.18
N SER A 19 -11.47 -16.12 -7.92
CA SER A 19 -11.70 -14.92 -8.74
C SER A 19 -10.40 -14.15 -8.93
N PHE A 20 -9.31 -14.88 -9.21
CA PHE A 20 -7.96 -14.32 -9.28
C PHE A 20 -7.86 -13.11 -10.21
N GLN A 21 -8.43 -13.19 -11.42
CA GLN A 21 -8.35 -12.12 -12.41
C GLN A 21 -9.02 -10.83 -11.90
N ASP A 22 -10.23 -10.94 -11.34
CA ASP A 22 -10.95 -9.79 -10.79
C ASP A 22 -10.15 -9.09 -9.68
N VAL A 23 -9.48 -9.88 -8.82
CA VAL A 23 -8.65 -9.35 -7.73
C VAL A 23 -7.37 -8.70 -8.27
N VAL A 24 -6.79 -9.24 -9.35
CA VAL A 24 -5.63 -8.63 -10.03
C VAL A 24 -6.01 -7.34 -10.72
N ASP A 25 -7.14 -7.30 -11.42
CA ASP A 25 -7.63 -6.12 -12.13
C ASP A 25 -7.91 -4.98 -11.14
N ALA A 26 -8.58 -5.28 -10.02
CA ALA A 26 -8.77 -4.32 -8.94
C ALA A 26 -7.44 -3.77 -8.38
N ALA A 27 -6.43 -4.62 -8.23
CA ALA A 27 -5.10 -4.19 -7.79
C ALA A 27 -4.32 -3.38 -8.83
N GLN A 28 -4.67 -3.49 -10.12
CA GLN A 28 -4.08 -2.71 -11.21
C GLN A 28 -4.74 -1.34 -11.37
N GLU A 29 -6.06 -1.26 -11.18
CA GLU A 29 -6.82 -0.01 -11.32
C GLU A 29 -6.70 0.90 -10.09
N GLY A 30 -6.45 0.33 -8.90
CA GLY A 30 -6.32 1.06 -7.64
C GLY A 30 -4.90 1.14 -7.08
N ASP A 31 -4.79 1.54 -5.82
CA ASP A 31 -3.55 1.60 -5.04
C ASP A 31 -3.14 0.22 -4.45
N GLY A 32 -3.83 -0.85 -4.85
CA GLY A 32 -3.65 -2.22 -4.39
C GLY A 32 -4.92 -2.82 -3.76
N VAL A 33 -4.85 -4.08 -3.37
CA VAL A 33 -5.92 -4.82 -2.70
C VAL A 33 -5.36 -5.49 -1.45
N ILE A 34 -6.03 -5.32 -0.31
CA ILE A 34 -5.70 -6.05 0.91
C ILE A 34 -6.25 -7.46 0.80
N VAL A 35 -5.36 -8.43 0.93
CA VAL A 35 -5.72 -9.84 1.04
C VAL A 35 -5.87 -10.19 2.52
N GLN A 36 -7.04 -10.66 2.91
CA GLN A 36 -7.36 -11.04 4.28
C GLN A 36 -7.60 -12.55 4.45
N ARG A 37 -7.24 -13.06 5.63
CA ARG A 37 -7.53 -14.43 6.07
C ARG A 37 -8.19 -14.37 7.43
N ASN A 38 -9.36 -15.03 7.57
CA ASN A 38 -10.12 -15.01 8.83
C ASN A 38 -10.42 -13.58 9.34
N ASN A 39 -10.75 -12.64 8.43
CA ASN A 39 -10.99 -11.22 8.71
C ASN A 39 -9.77 -10.43 9.25
N GLU A 40 -8.57 -11.00 9.17
CA GLU A 40 -7.33 -10.31 9.49
C GLU A 40 -6.56 -9.98 8.21
N PRO A 41 -6.01 -8.75 8.07
CA PRO A 41 -5.12 -8.40 6.96
C PRO A 41 -3.91 -9.34 6.94
N TYR A 42 -3.68 -9.99 5.82
CA TYR A 42 -2.63 -10.99 5.66
C TYR A 42 -1.53 -10.53 4.70
N ALA A 43 -1.94 -9.91 3.59
CA ALA A 43 -1.02 -9.38 2.58
C ALA A 43 -1.65 -8.19 1.86
N VAL A 44 -0.86 -7.52 1.03
CA VAL A 44 -1.34 -6.55 0.05
C VAL A 44 -0.88 -7.00 -1.32
N LEU A 45 -1.81 -7.08 -2.27
CA LEU A 45 -1.52 -7.24 -3.68
C LEU A 45 -1.41 -5.85 -4.31
N MET A 46 -0.29 -5.56 -4.97
CA MET A 46 -0.07 -4.30 -5.67
C MET A 46 0.67 -4.57 -6.97
N THR A 47 0.55 -3.66 -7.92
CA THR A 47 1.42 -3.67 -9.09
C THR A 47 2.86 -3.38 -8.69
N PHE A 48 3.80 -3.88 -9.49
CA PHE A 48 5.22 -3.60 -9.27
C PHE A 48 5.55 -2.11 -9.37
N ASP A 49 4.91 -1.41 -10.30
CA ASP A 49 5.05 0.05 -10.44
C ASP A 49 4.42 0.79 -9.25
N GLY A 50 3.31 0.27 -8.71
CA GLY A 50 2.73 0.72 -7.45
C GLY A 50 3.75 0.63 -6.31
N VAL A 51 4.39 -0.53 -6.12
CA VAL A 51 5.44 -0.70 -5.10
C VAL A 51 6.57 0.33 -5.25
N LYS A 52 7.06 0.55 -6.48
CA LYS A 52 8.12 1.53 -6.73
C LYS A 52 7.68 2.95 -6.38
N SER A 53 6.50 3.36 -6.83
CA SER A 53 5.92 4.68 -6.54
C SER A 53 5.80 4.92 -5.03
N TRP A 54 5.35 3.92 -4.28
CA TRP A 54 5.31 3.97 -2.82
C TRP A 54 6.70 4.12 -2.18
N GLN A 55 7.69 3.35 -2.66
CA GLN A 55 9.08 3.46 -2.17
C GLN A 55 9.69 4.84 -2.44
N GLU A 56 9.42 5.43 -3.59
CA GLU A 56 9.89 6.77 -3.94
C GLU A 56 9.25 7.84 -3.06
N LYS A 57 7.93 7.76 -2.84
CA LYS A 57 7.22 8.66 -1.92
C LYS A 57 7.79 8.58 -0.51
N ILE A 58 8.06 7.38 0.02
CA ILE A 58 8.66 7.20 1.35
C ILE A 58 10.02 7.90 1.43
N LYS A 59 10.91 7.64 0.46
CA LYS A 59 12.24 8.28 0.40
C LYS A 59 12.16 9.81 0.36
N GLU A 60 11.19 10.36 -0.36
CA GLU A 60 11.01 11.80 -0.45
C GLU A 60 10.50 12.39 0.89
N GLN A 61 9.60 11.70 1.57
CA GLN A 61 9.16 12.12 2.92
C GLN A 61 10.32 12.08 3.92
N GLU A 62 11.13 11.03 3.89
CA GLU A 62 12.33 10.93 4.74
C GLU A 62 13.32 12.07 4.47
N ARG A 63 13.58 12.40 3.19
CA ARG A 63 14.42 13.56 2.83
C ARG A 63 13.87 14.85 3.43
N ARG A 64 12.57 15.09 3.28
CA ARG A 64 11.91 16.30 3.77
C ARG A 64 11.92 16.39 5.30
N ILE A 65 11.75 15.28 6.01
CA ILE A 65 11.87 15.23 7.47
C ILE A 65 13.29 15.63 7.88
N ASN A 66 14.31 15.03 7.29
CA ASN A 66 15.71 15.33 7.62
C ASN A 66 16.08 16.81 7.35
N GLU A 67 15.56 17.39 6.27
CA GLU A 67 15.74 18.82 5.95
C GLU A 67 15.12 19.73 7.01
N LEU A 68 13.91 19.40 7.49
CA LEU A 68 13.22 20.15 8.54
C LEU A 68 13.95 20.03 9.89
N GLU A 69 14.40 18.83 10.24
CA GLU A 69 15.19 18.60 11.47
C GLU A 69 16.48 19.42 11.45
N SER A 70 17.19 19.44 10.32
CA SER A 70 18.40 20.26 10.14
C SER A 70 18.13 21.76 10.28
N GLN A 71 16.95 22.25 9.87
CA GLN A 71 16.58 23.66 10.04
C GLN A 71 16.30 24.02 11.49
N ILE A 72 15.77 23.08 12.29
CA ILE A 72 15.50 23.28 13.71
C ILE A 72 16.81 23.28 14.51
N GLU A 73 17.76 22.40 14.19
CA GLU A 73 19.04 22.32 14.93
C GLU A 73 19.97 23.51 14.69
N ASN A 74 19.82 24.19 13.54
CA ASN A 74 20.68 25.32 13.15
C ASN A 74 20.04 26.71 13.40
N GLY A 75 18.85 26.77 13.99
CA GLY A 75 18.10 28.01 14.28
C GLY A 75 18.01 28.33 15.77
#